data_AF-A0A934BA92-F1
#
_entry.id   AF-A0A934BA92-F1
#
_cell.length_a   1.000
_cell.length_b   1.000
_cell.length_c   1.000
_cell.angle_alpha   90.00
_cell.angle_beta   90.00
_cell.angle_gamma   90.00
#
_symmetry.space_group_name_H-M   'P 1'
#
loop_
_entity.id
_entity.type
_entity.pdbx_description
1 polymer ?
#
loop_
_entity_poly.entity_id
_entity_poly.type
_entity_poly.pdbx_seq_one_letter_code
_entity_poly.pdbx_strand_id
1 'polypeptide(L)'
;MHMVTKTLHLSWEIHDNWTEILAGTYFILNGPLEETPEKIPALILARNVLINSHQLVEVMFFNTVRKYIDDCKSQLSSDVITEIENGFKENIGIKQAMQDWPSLLVGRSFDTSREPFSSQERLRSLRNESIHWPSGNSVRELAHSAYYTGVSASEHVYSHFFTWEGSEYSKFVTRYAPRTSTYLVREIQKTKGGL
;
A
#
# COMPACT_ATOMS: atom_id res chain seq x y z
N MET A 1 -17.95 43.96 25.21
CA MET A 1 -17.51 42.65 25.72
C MET A 1 -17.71 41.65 24.58
N HIS A 2 -16.65 41.25 23.87
CA HIS A 2 -16.78 40.31 22.76
C HIS A 2 -16.56 38.88 23.27
N MET A 3 -17.59 38.05 23.10
CA MET A 3 -17.53 36.63 23.40
C MET A 3 -16.81 35.94 22.24
N VAL A 4 -15.60 35.44 22.49
CA VAL A 4 -14.86 34.65 21.50
C VAL A 4 -15.22 33.19 21.74
N THR A 5 -16.06 32.64 20.88
CA THR A 5 -16.42 31.23 20.92
C THR A 5 -15.47 30.45 20.01
N LYS A 6 -14.66 29.56 20.59
CA LYS A 6 -13.87 28.59 19.83
C LYS A 6 -14.56 27.24 19.89
N THR A 7 -15.01 26.76 18.74
CA THR A 7 -15.53 25.39 18.59
C THR A 7 -14.35 24.45 18.46
N LEU A 8 -14.21 23.52 19.39
CA LEU A 8 -13.21 22.46 19.32
C LEU A 8 -13.87 21.22 18.70
N HIS A 9 -13.42 20.83 17.51
CA HIS A 9 -13.85 19.58 16.89
C HIS A 9 -12.89 18.47 17.28
N LEU A 10 -13.33 17.59 18.18
CA LEU A 10 -12.70 16.31 18.43
C LEU A 10 -13.30 15.29 17.46
N SER A 11 -12.48 14.80 16.54
CA SER A 11 -12.82 13.67 15.67
C SER A 11 -11.84 12.54 15.92
N TRP A 12 -12.36 11.33 16.03
CA TRP A 12 -11.55 10.13 15.94
C TRP A 12 -11.12 9.98 14.48
N GLU A 13 -9.83 10.15 14.18
CA GLU A 13 -9.28 9.75 12.89
C GLU A 13 -9.39 8.22 12.81
N ILE A 14 -9.95 7.71 11.71
CA ILE A 14 -10.03 6.26 11.47
C ILE A 14 -8.59 5.76 11.34
N HIS A 15 -8.08 5.14 12.40
CA HIS A 15 -6.81 4.44 12.43
C HIS A 15 -7.08 2.97 12.15
N ASP A 16 -7.41 2.64 10.90
CA ASP A 16 -7.33 1.24 10.50
C ASP A 16 -5.86 0.85 10.29
N ASN A 17 -5.58 -0.46 10.27
CA ASN A 17 -4.22 -0.96 10.12
C ASN A 17 -3.51 -0.39 8.89
N TRP A 18 -4.24 -0.04 7.82
CA TRP A 18 -3.64 0.54 6.62
C TRP A 18 -3.08 1.94 6.88
N THR A 19 -3.86 2.81 7.51
CA THR A 19 -3.42 4.19 7.84
C THR A 19 -2.25 4.21 8.83
N GLU A 20 -2.19 3.26 9.76
CA GLU A 20 -1.05 3.12 10.69
C GLU A 20 0.23 2.71 9.96
N ILE A 21 0.14 1.72 9.05
CA ILE A 21 1.27 1.32 8.21
C ILE A 21 1.72 2.49 7.33
N LEU A 22 0.79 3.26 6.78
CA LEU A 22 1.08 4.41 5.92
C LEU A 22 1.89 5.46 6.70
N ALA A 23 1.37 5.88 7.85
CA ALA A 23 2.01 6.87 8.70
C ALA A 23 3.38 6.38 9.20
N GLY A 24 3.45 5.13 9.72
CA GLY A 24 4.69 4.54 10.20
C GLY A 24 5.78 4.45 9.12
N THR A 25 5.41 4.03 7.91
CA THR A 25 6.33 3.96 6.77
C THR A 25 6.82 5.35 6.36
N TYR A 26 5.92 6.33 6.34
CA TYR A 26 6.27 7.73 6.09
C TYR A 26 7.27 8.26 7.12
N PHE A 27 7.07 7.98 8.41
CA PHE A 27 7.99 8.43 9.45
C PHE A 27 9.39 7.83 9.30
N ILE A 28 9.50 6.54 8.95
CA ILE A 28 10.80 5.91 8.67
C ILE A 28 11.50 6.62 7.51
N LEU A 29 10.77 6.85 6.42
CA LEU A 29 11.28 7.50 5.21
C LEU A 29 11.73 8.94 5.42
N ASN A 30 11.04 9.70 6.27
CA ASN A 30 11.24 11.14 6.41
C ASN A 30 12.03 11.54 7.67
N GLY A 31 12.37 10.58 8.52
CA GLY A 31 13.23 10.77 9.69
C GLY A 31 14.44 9.85 9.65
N PRO A 32 14.41 8.67 10.30
CA PRO A 32 15.59 7.82 10.50
C PRO A 32 16.34 7.43 9.22
N LEU A 33 15.68 7.32 8.07
CA LEU A 33 16.34 6.97 6.80
C LEU A 33 17.14 8.14 6.19
N GLU A 34 16.69 9.37 6.42
CA GLU A 34 17.35 10.60 5.96
C GLU A 34 18.48 11.02 6.90
N GLU A 35 18.35 10.70 8.19
CA GLU A 35 19.39 10.94 9.20
C GLU A 35 20.70 10.19 8.88
N THR A 36 21.83 10.76 9.32
CA THR A 36 23.17 10.16 9.19
C THR A 36 23.22 8.82 9.95
N PRO A 37 23.93 7.80 9.45
CA PRO A 37 23.69 6.38 9.77
C PRO A 37 24.23 5.92 11.15
N GLU A 38 24.18 6.76 12.18
CA GLU A 38 24.86 6.47 13.45
C GLU A 38 24.13 5.45 14.34
N LYS A 39 22.82 5.21 14.14
CA LYS A 39 22.04 4.28 15.00
C LYS A 39 21.47 3.05 14.30
N ILE A 40 20.95 3.17 13.08
CA ILE A 40 20.36 2.04 12.33
C ILE A 40 20.84 2.10 10.87
N PRO A 41 21.37 1.00 10.30
CA PRO A 41 21.81 1.00 8.91
C PRO A 41 20.65 1.31 7.95
N ALA A 42 20.88 2.23 7.00
CA ALA A 42 19.89 2.64 5.99
C ALA A 42 19.30 1.45 5.22
N LEU A 43 20.11 0.40 4.99
CA LEU A 43 19.67 -0.84 4.38
C LEU A 43 18.54 -1.54 5.18
N ILE A 44 18.64 -1.57 6.51
CA ILE A 44 17.63 -2.20 7.36
C ILE A 44 16.33 -1.40 7.33
N LEU A 45 16.44 -0.07 7.39
CA LEU A 45 15.29 0.83 7.29
C LEU A 45 14.60 0.72 5.92
N ALA A 46 15.36 0.70 4.82
CA ALA A 46 14.81 0.55 3.48
C ALA A 46 14.13 -0.81 3.26
N ARG A 47 14.67 -1.89 3.83
CA ARG A 47 14.01 -3.20 3.84
C ARG A 47 12.67 -3.15 4.57
N ASN A 48 12.63 -2.49 5.72
CA ASN A 48 11.38 -2.32 6.46
C ASN A 48 10.36 -1.51 5.65
N VAL A 49 10.79 -0.44 4.98
CA VAL A 49 9.94 0.34 4.07
C VAL A 49 9.38 -0.52 2.93
N LEU A 50 10.18 -1.37 2.27
CA LEU A 50 9.64 -2.28 1.24
C LEU A 50 8.56 -3.22 1.81
N ILE A 51 8.85 -3.85 2.95
CA ILE A 51 7.92 -4.80 3.58
C ILE A 51 6.61 -4.08 3.90
N ASN A 52 6.67 -2.93 4.56
CA ASN A 52 5.49 -2.16 4.91
C ASN A 52 4.75 -1.65 3.66
N SER A 53 5.49 -1.25 2.61
CA SER A 53 4.88 -0.82 1.34
C SER A 53 4.12 -1.95 0.66
N HIS A 54 4.61 -3.19 0.74
CA HIS A 54 3.86 -4.36 0.28
C HIS A 54 2.61 -4.58 1.14
N GLN A 55 2.78 -4.46 2.46
CA GLN A 55 1.70 -4.65 3.43
C GLN A 55 0.59 -3.61 3.29
N LEU A 56 0.89 -2.38 2.84
CA LEU A 56 -0.13 -1.39 2.44
C LEU A 56 -1.07 -1.96 1.38
N VAL A 57 -0.53 -2.59 0.34
CA VAL A 57 -1.37 -3.16 -0.72
C VAL A 57 -2.19 -4.33 -0.18
N GLU A 58 -1.57 -5.21 0.60
CA GLU A 58 -2.22 -6.39 1.18
C GLU A 58 -3.39 -6.02 2.09
N VAL A 59 -3.16 -5.12 3.04
CA VAL A 59 -4.20 -4.67 3.97
C VAL A 59 -5.30 -3.92 3.22
N MET A 60 -4.95 -3.04 2.27
CA MET A 60 -5.95 -2.33 1.47
C MET A 60 -6.84 -3.31 0.69
N PHE A 61 -6.25 -4.31 0.03
CA PHE A 61 -6.97 -5.28 -0.76
C PHE A 61 -7.96 -6.08 0.09
N PHE A 62 -7.51 -6.67 1.18
CA PHE A 62 -8.39 -7.47 2.03
C PHE A 62 -9.46 -6.64 2.74
N ASN A 63 -9.14 -5.41 3.19
CA ASN A 63 -10.13 -4.51 3.77
C ASN A 63 -11.19 -4.11 2.74
N THR A 64 -10.76 -3.75 1.52
CA THR A 64 -11.66 -3.35 0.43
C THR A 64 -12.58 -4.48 0.02
N VAL A 65 -12.06 -5.71 -0.10
CA VAL A 65 -12.86 -6.90 -0.43
C VAL A 65 -13.91 -7.17 0.64
N ARG A 66 -13.54 -7.12 1.93
CA ARG A 66 -14.52 -7.30 3.02
C ARG A 66 -15.61 -6.24 2.97
N LYS A 67 -15.21 -4.97 2.87
CA LYS A 67 -16.14 -3.84 2.76
C LYS A 67 -17.10 -4.02 1.58
N TYR A 68 -16.59 -4.40 0.42
CA TYR A 68 -17.41 -4.62 -0.77
C TYR A 68 -18.41 -5.77 -0.59
N ILE A 69 -17.99 -6.89 0.01
CA ILE A 69 -18.91 -8.00 0.32
C ILE A 69 -20.00 -7.55 1.28
N ASP A 70 -19.67 -6.78 2.32
CA ASP A 70 -20.63 -6.29 3.29
C ASP A 70 -21.64 -5.31 2.65
N ASP A 71 -21.15 -4.36 1.85
CA ASP A 71 -21.97 -3.32 1.19
C ASP A 71 -22.83 -3.89 0.05
N CYS A 72 -22.32 -4.89 -0.69
CA CYS A 72 -22.96 -5.44 -1.89
C CYS A 72 -23.52 -6.86 -1.70
N LYS A 73 -23.62 -7.36 -0.46
CA LYS A 73 -23.98 -8.76 -0.14
C LYS A 73 -25.23 -9.27 -0.88
N SER A 74 -26.25 -8.42 -1.01
CA SER A 74 -27.52 -8.77 -1.65
C SER A 74 -27.44 -8.92 -3.18
N GLN A 75 -26.37 -8.41 -3.79
CA GLN A 75 -26.13 -8.42 -5.24
C GLN A 75 -25.16 -9.53 -5.66
N LEU A 76 -24.49 -10.18 -4.70
CA LEU A 76 -23.53 -11.24 -4.93
C LEU A 76 -24.20 -12.62 -4.80
N SER A 77 -23.74 -13.59 -5.58
CA SER A 77 -24.19 -14.97 -5.41
C SER A 77 -23.64 -15.58 -4.12
N SER A 78 -24.39 -16.52 -3.53
CA SER A 78 -23.95 -17.26 -2.34
C SER A 78 -22.62 -17.96 -2.55
N ASP A 79 -22.37 -18.45 -3.77
CA ASP A 79 -21.18 -19.21 -4.12
C ASP A 79 -19.94 -18.31 -4.12
N VAL A 80 -20.06 -17.08 -4.66
CA VAL A 80 -18.97 -16.09 -4.64
C VAL A 80 -18.63 -15.67 -3.21
N ILE A 81 -19.64 -15.43 -2.37
CA ILE A 81 -19.43 -15.07 -0.96
C ILE A 81 -18.71 -16.22 -0.23
N THR A 82 -19.19 -17.45 -0.43
CA THR A 82 -18.63 -18.64 0.23
C THR A 82 -17.17 -18.88 -0.18
N GLU A 83 -16.85 -18.76 -1.46
CA GLU A 83 -15.49 -18.88 -1.99
C GLU A 83 -14.52 -17.91 -1.30
N ILE A 84 -14.91 -16.64 -1.21
CA ILE A 84 -14.05 -15.60 -0.63
C ILE A 84 -13.94 -15.78 0.89
N GLU A 85 -15.03 -16.10 1.58
CA GLU A 85 -15.02 -16.41 3.02
C GLU A 85 -14.12 -17.61 3.35
N ASN A 86 -14.12 -18.65 2.50
CA ASN A 86 -13.23 -19.80 2.66
C ASN A 86 -11.77 -19.41 2.46
N GLY A 87 -11.46 -18.62 1.42
CA GLY A 87 -10.10 -18.12 1.23
C GLY A 87 -9.60 -17.27 2.41
N PHE A 88 -10.48 -16.48 3.05
CA PHE A 88 -10.13 -15.80 4.30
C PHE A 88 -9.82 -16.78 5.45
N LYS A 89 -10.61 -17.85 5.63
CA LYS A 89 -10.39 -18.87 6.67
C LYS A 89 -9.09 -19.65 6.44
N GLU A 90 -8.73 -19.86 5.17
CA GLU A 90 -7.53 -20.60 4.76
C GLU A 90 -6.27 -19.74 4.70
N ASN A 91 -6.35 -18.44 5.01
CA ASN A 91 -5.25 -17.48 4.90
C ASN A 91 -4.67 -17.43 3.47
N ILE A 92 -5.54 -17.34 2.47
CA ILE A 92 -5.15 -17.19 1.07
C ILE A 92 -4.14 -16.05 0.89
N GLY A 93 -3.09 -16.30 0.12
CA GLY A 93 -2.08 -15.28 -0.17
C GLY A 93 -2.64 -14.20 -1.10
N ILE A 94 -2.22 -12.94 -0.88
CA ILE A 94 -2.65 -11.77 -1.69
C ILE A 94 -2.54 -12.02 -3.20
N LYS A 95 -1.49 -12.70 -3.66
CA LYS A 95 -1.27 -12.97 -5.09
C LYS A 95 -2.43 -13.76 -5.69
N GLN A 96 -2.83 -14.85 -5.04
CA GLN A 96 -3.89 -15.72 -5.51
C GLN A 96 -5.23 -15.00 -5.43
N ALA A 97 -5.49 -14.31 -4.31
CA ALA A 97 -6.72 -13.57 -4.12
C ALA A 97 -6.91 -12.43 -5.15
N MET A 98 -5.85 -11.68 -5.47
CA MET A 98 -5.90 -10.60 -6.48
C MET A 98 -6.09 -11.11 -7.92
N GLN A 99 -5.80 -12.38 -8.20
CA GLN A 99 -6.02 -12.97 -9.54
C GLN A 99 -7.51 -13.19 -9.81
N ASP A 100 -8.22 -13.74 -8.83
CA ASP A 100 -9.56 -14.29 -9.06
C ASP A 100 -10.67 -13.41 -8.48
N TRP A 101 -10.49 -12.90 -7.25
CA TRP A 101 -11.58 -12.22 -6.52
C TRP A 101 -12.10 -10.95 -7.18
N PRO A 102 -11.28 -10.06 -7.79
CA PRO A 102 -11.80 -8.89 -8.46
C PRO A 102 -12.78 -9.26 -9.59
N SER A 103 -12.48 -10.30 -10.36
CA SER A 103 -13.38 -10.76 -11.42
C SER A 103 -14.67 -11.35 -10.84
N LEU A 104 -14.59 -12.08 -9.72
CA LEU A 104 -15.77 -12.65 -9.06
C LEU A 104 -16.69 -11.56 -8.47
N LEU A 105 -16.12 -10.48 -7.95
CA LEU A 105 -16.86 -9.43 -7.23
C LEU A 105 -17.44 -8.33 -8.12
N VAL A 106 -16.68 -7.89 -9.13
CA VAL A 106 -17.05 -6.75 -9.99
C VAL A 106 -17.00 -7.07 -11.49
N GLY A 107 -16.80 -8.34 -11.87
CA GLY A 107 -16.80 -8.78 -13.27
C GLY A 107 -15.56 -8.37 -14.07
N ARG A 108 -14.54 -7.80 -13.43
CA ARG A 108 -13.30 -7.34 -14.08
C ARG A 108 -12.07 -7.62 -13.21
N SER A 109 -11.00 -8.12 -13.83
CA SER A 109 -9.71 -8.37 -13.19
C SER A 109 -8.83 -7.11 -13.14
N PHE A 110 -7.81 -7.13 -12.27
CA PHE A 110 -6.72 -6.16 -12.34
C PHE A 110 -5.84 -6.41 -13.58
N ASP A 111 -5.38 -5.32 -14.22
CA ASP A 111 -4.33 -5.41 -15.24
C ASP A 111 -2.95 -5.42 -14.56
N THR A 112 -2.41 -6.63 -14.34
CA THR A 112 -1.11 -6.83 -13.70
C THR A 112 0.09 -6.57 -14.61
N SER A 113 -0.15 -6.31 -15.91
CA SER A 113 0.90 -6.02 -16.88
C SER A 113 1.36 -4.55 -16.86
N ARG A 114 0.61 -3.69 -16.15
CA ARG A 114 0.84 -2.25 -16.09
C ARG A 114 1.08 -1.77 -14.66
N GLU A 115 1.61 -0.56 -14.55
CA GLU A 115 1.70 0.11 -13.26
C GLU A 115 0.30 0.46 -12.73
N PRO A 116 0.10 0.41 -11.40
CA PRO A 116 1.11 0.14 -10.37
C PRO A 116 1.34 -1.35 -10.09
N PHE A 117 0.54 -2.25 -10.65
CA PHE A 117 0.54 -3.68 -10.30
C PHE A 117 1.80 -4.43 -10.74
N SER A 118 2.42 -4.04 -11.87
CA SER A 118 3.71 -4.59 -12.27
C SER A 118 4.81 -4.33 -11.24
N SER A 119 4.87 -3.11 -10.67
CA SER A 119 5.82 -2.80 -9.61
C SER A 119 5.43 -3.37 -8.26
N GLN A 120 4.14 -3.53 -7.99
CA GLN A 120 3.65 -4.20 -6.79
C GLN A 120 4.05 -5.70 -6.76
N GLU A 121 4.00 -6.41 -7.89
CA GLU A 121 4.46 -7.80 -7.96
C GLU A 121 5.97 -7.91 -7.75
N ARG A 122 6.73 -6.91 -8.22
CA ARG A 122 8.17 -6.81 -7.92
C ARG A 122 8.41 -6.56 -6.43
N LEU A 123 7.61 -5.68 -5.81
CA LEU A 123 7.65 -5.41 -4.38
C LEU A 123 7.37 -6.67 -3.54
N ARG A 124 6.37 -7.47 -3.93
CA ARG A 124 6.08 -8.79 -3.33
C ARG A 124 7.25 -9.76 -3.49
N SER A 125 7.86 -9.83 -4.66
CA SER A 125 9.02 -10.68 -4.91
C SER A 125 10.21 -10.26 -4.05
N LEU A 126 10.50 -8.96 -3.96
CA LEU A 126 11.59 -8.42 -3.15
C LEU A 126 11.43 -8.66 -1.65
N ARG A 127 10.20 -8.68 -1.12
CA ARG A 127 9.93 -9.10 0.27
C ARG A 127 10.47 -10.50 0.56
N ASN A 128 10.37 -11.40 -0.42
CA ASN A 128 10.76 -12.81 -0.28
C ASN A 128 12.22 -13.07 -0.68
N GLU A 129 12.82 -12.17 -1.45
CA GLU A 129 14.23 -12.25 -1.84
C GLU A 129 15.14 -11.78 -0.68
N SER A 130 15.89 -12.70 -0.07
CA SER A 130 16.91 -12.42 0.98
C SER A 130 18.18 -11.71 0.47
N ILE A 131 18.10 -10.96 -0.64
CA ILE A 131 19.24 -10.79 -1.56
C ILE A 131 19.96 -9.45 -1.34
N HIS A 132 21.28 -9.45 -1.55
CA HIS A 132 22.22 -8.33 -1.57
C HIS A 132 21.64 -7.05 -2.18
N TRP A 133 21.49 -6.02 -1.35
CA TRP A 133 20.97 -4.73 -1.78
C TRP A 133 22.09 -3.83 -2.27
N PRO A 134 21.78 -2.89 -3.17
CA PRO A 134 22.70 -1.80 -3.47
C PRO A 134 23.05 -1.03 -2.19
N SER A 135 24.18 -0.34 -2.16
CA SER A 135 24.64 0.46 -1.00
C SER A 135 24.52 1.96 -1.29
N GLY A 136 24.41 2.79 -0.25
CA GLY A 136 24.40 4.25 -0.40
C GLY A 136 23.07 4.85 -0.86
N ASN A 137 23.11 5.94 -1.64
CA ASN A 137 21.94 6.76 -2.01
C ASN A 137 20.84 6.00 -2.76
N SER A 138 21.22 5.03 -3.59
CA SER A 138 20.26 4.17 -4.30
C SER A 138 19.33 3.41 -3.37
N VAL A 139 19.74 3.12 -2.13
CA VAL A 139 18.89 2.47 -1.11
C VAL A 139 17.74 3.37 -0.69
N ARG A 140 18.00 4.67 -0.55
CA ARG A 140 16.99 5.65 -0.17
C ARG A 140 15.97 5.86 -1.28
N GLU A 141 16.45 6.03 -2.51
CA GLU A 141 15.60 6.19 -3.69
C GLU A 141 14.70 4.97 -3.93
N LEU A 142 15.23 3.76 -3.70
CA LEU A 142 14.45 2.53 -3.73
C LEU A 142 13.36 2.50 -2.65
N ALA A 143 13.66 2.92 -1.43
CA ALA A 143 12.67 2.98 -0.35
C ALA A 143 11.54 3.98 -0.65
N HIS A 144 11.87 5.17 -1.14
CA HIS A 144 10.87 6.16 -1.55
C HIS A 144 10.00 5.64 -2.72
N SER A 145 10.61 5.00 -3.71
CA SER A 145 9.90 4.42 -4.87
C SER A 145 9.02 3.24 -4.49
N ALA A 146 9.45 2.44 -3.51
CA ALA A 146 8.65 1.38 -2.92
C ALA A 146 7.38 1.91 -2.26
N TYR A 147 7.52 2.96 -1.45
CA TYR A 147 6.41 3.58 -0.76
C TYR A 147 5.41 4.19 -1.73
N TYR A 148 5.90 4.93 -2.73
CA TYR A 148 5.05 5.41 -3.82
C TYR A 148 4.29 4.28 -4.52
N THR A 149 4.98 3.17 -4.83
CA THR A 149 4.37 1.99 -5.44
C THR A 149 3.28 1.39 -4.56
N GLY A 150 3.54 1.23 -3.25
CA GLY A 150 2.57 0.72 -2.29
C GLY A 150 1.33 1.60 -2.19
N VAL A 151 1.51 2.92 -2.04
CA VAL A 151 0.41 3.90 -1.98
C VAL A 151 -0.41 3.89 -3.27
N SER A 152 0.23 3.97 -4.42
CA SER A 152 -0.46 4.00 -5.71
C SER A 152 -1.19 2.68 -6.02
N ALA A 153 -0.60 1.54 -5.67
CA ALA A 153 -1.27 0.25 -5.79
C ALA A 153 -2.48 0.14 -4.85
N SER A 154 -2.38 0.61 -3.61
CA SER A 154 -3.53 0.69 -2.70
C SER A 154 -4.65 1.57 -3.26
N GLU A 155 -4.32 2.73 -3.83
CA GLU A 155 -5.29 3.60 -4.50
C GLU A 155 -5.99 2.89 -5.66
N HIS A 156 -5.25 2.18 -6.52
CA HIS A 156 -5.82 1.44 -7.66
C HIS A 156 -6.68 0.25 -7.19
N VAL A 157 -6.26 -0.45 -6.13
CA VAL A 157 -7.06 -1.50 -5.51
C VAL A 157 -8.39 -0.93 -5.03
N TYR A 158 -8.37 0.14 -4.24
CA TYR A 158 -9.60 0.75 -3.73
C TYR A 158 -10.48 1.26 -4.86
N SER A 159 -9.90 1.95 -5.83
CA SER A 159 -10.59 2.53 -7.01
C SER A 159 -11.23 1.47 -7.92
N HIS A 160 -10.83 0.20 -7.78
CA HIS A 160 -11.42 -0.89 -8.53
C HIS A 160 -12.81 -1.29 -8.00
N PHE A 161 -13.05 -1.04 -6.71
CA PHE A 161 -14.32 -1.37 -6.04
C PHE A 161 -15.14 -0.12 -5.68
N PHE A 162 -14.48 1.01 -5.41
CA PHE A 162 -15.09 2.25 -4.92
C PHE A 162 -14.48 3.48 -5.60
N THR A 163 -14.94 4.69 -5.24
CA THR A 163 -14.33 5.96 -5.68
C THR A 163 -13.29 6.41 -4.65
N TRP A 164 -12.05 6.61 -5.08
CA TRP A 164 -10.96 7.03 -4.18
C TRP A 164 -11.10 8.49 -3.75
N GLU A 165 -11.49 9.38 -4.65
CA GLU A 165 -11.63 10.81 -4.39
C GLU A 165 -12.66 11.06 -3.27
N GLY A 166 -12.21 11.70 -2.19
CA GLY A 166 -13.05 11.99 -1.04
C GLY A 166 -13.19 10.86 -0.02
N SER A 167 -12.62 9.68 -0.30
CA SER A 167 -12.54 8.57 0.66
C SER A 167 -11.74 8.94 1.92
N GLU A 168 -11.93 8.17 3.00
CA GLU A 168 -11.10 8.26 4.20
C GLU A 168 -9.60 8.19 3.89
N TYR A 169 -9.19 7.29 3.00
CA TYR A 169 -7.80 7.03 2.66
C TYR A 169 -7.13 8.16 1.87
N SER A 170 -7.86 8.81 0.96
CA SER A 170 -7.32 9.93 0.15
C SER A 170 -6.81 11.10 1.01
N LYS A 171 -7.46 11.36 2.14
CA LYS A 171 -7.05 12.40 3.10
C LYS A 171 -5.72 12.04 3.78
N PHE A 172 -5.55 10.78 4.16
CA PHE A 172 -4.30 10.28 4.75
C PHE A 172 -3.15 10.33 3.75
N VAL A 173 -3.36 9.93 2.48
CA VAL A 173 -2.32 10.04 1.44
C VAL A 173 -1.89 11.48 1.21
N THR A 174 -2.82 12.43 1.28
CA THR A 174 -2.47 13.86 1.19
C THR A 174 -1.56 14.31 2.34
N ARG A 175 -1.82 13.83 3.56
CA ARG A 175 -1.02 14.15 4.76
C ARG A 175 0.35 13.46 4.75
N TYR A 176 0.43 12.24 4.24
CA TYR A 176 1.62 11.40 4.20
C TYR A 176 2.08 11.17 2.76
N ALA A 177 2.18 12.24 1.98
CA ALA A 177 2.41 12.15 0.53
C ALA A 177 3.80 11.57 0.18
N PRO A 178 3.89 10.66 -0.80
CA PRO A 178 5.17 10.22 -1.34
C PRO A 178 5.97 11.40 -1.92
N ARG A 179 7.30 11.40 -1.71
CA ARG A 179 8.20 12.44 -2.26
C ARG A 179 8.54 12.25 -3.74
N THR A 180 8.30 11.05 -4.26
CA THR A 180 8.59 10.66 -5.64
C THR A 180 7.32 10.17 -6.31
N SER A 181 7.31 10.21 -7.64
CA SER A 181 6.32 9.57 -8.50
C SER A 181 6.94 8.44 -9.34
N THR A 182 8.11 7.93 -8.93
CA THR A 182 8.81 6.86 -9.63
C THR A 182 8.41 5.50 -9.05
N TYR A 183 7.88 4.63 -9.90
CA TYR A 183 7.58 3.24 -9.54
C TYR A 183 8.84 2.40 -9.34
N LEU A 184 8.75 1.41 -8.45
CA LEU A 184 9.88 0.61 -7.99
C LEU A 184 10.65 -0.09 -9.11
N VAL A 185 9.97 -0.66 -10.12
CA VAL A 185 10.65 -1.34 -11.24
C VAL A 185 11.56 -0.38 -12.01
N ARG A 186 11.09 0.85 -12.24
CA ARG A 186 11.89 1.88 -12.92
C ARG A 186 13.11 2.26 -12.10
N GLU A 187 12.95 2.37 -10.78
CA GLU A 187 14.08 2.70 -9.89
C GLU A 187 15.13 1.59 -9.86
N ILE A 188 14.70 0.34 -9.79
CA ILE A 188 15.62 -0.82 -9.88
C ILE A 188 16.38 -0.81 -11.21
N GLN A 189 15.73 -0.47 -12.33
CA GLN A 189 16.39 -0.41 -13.63
C GLN A 189 17.51 0.65 -13.66
N LYS A 190 17.32 1.81 -13.04
CA LYS A 190 18.37 2.84 -12.91
C LYS A 190 19.60 2.32 -12.17
N THR A 191 19.39 1.60 -11.06
CA THR A 191 20.49 1.05 -10.26
C THR A 191 21.31 -0.04 -10.98
N LYS A 192 20.69 -0.77 -11.93
CA LYS A 192 21.37 -1.80 -12.72
C LYS A 192 22.10 -1.26 -13.96
N GLY A 193 21.70 -0.09 -14.46
CA GLY A 193 22.31 0.55 -15.63
C GLY A 193 23.47 1.51 -15.32
N GLY A 194 23.83 1.67 -14.04
CA GLY A 194 24.87 2.60 -13.57
C GLY A 194 26.20 1.96 -13.16
N LEU A 195 26.47 0.71 -13.59
CA LEU A 195 27.75 0.01 -13.39
C LEU A 195 28.54 -0.08 -14.69
#